data_AF-A0A5C4L7R1-F1
#
_entry.id   AF-A0A5C4L7R1-F1
#
_cell.length_a   1.000
_cell.length_b   1.000
_cell.length_c   1.000
_cell.angle_alpha   90.00
_cell.angle_beta   90.00
_cell.angle_gamma   90.00
#
_symmetry.space_group_name_H-M   'P 1'
#
loop_
_entity.id
_entity.type
_entity.pdbx_description
1 polymer ?
#
loop_
_entity_poly.entity_id
_entity_poly.type
_entity_poly.pdbx_seq_one_letter_code
_entity_poly.pdbx_strand_id
1 'polypeptide(L)' 'MGQGCKVLSDDHARALIKQAIGIVFGDARVEAEATVEIAAIEAVRAQATQKPKRIRPPA' A
#
# COMPACT_ATOMS: atom_id res chain seq x y z
N MET A 1 -7.10 -6.43 -24.25
CA MET A 1 -7.12 -5.29 -23.31
C MET A 1 -6.55 -5.79 -21.98
N GLY A 2 -5.23 -5.86 -21.85
CA GLY A 2 -4.60 -6.37 -20.62
C GLY A 2 -4.95 -5.46 -19.45
N GLN A 3 -5.49 -6.02 -18.37
CA GLN A 3 -5.66 -5.30 -17.12
C GLN A 3 -4.29 -4.70 -16.77
N GLY A 4 -4.18 -3.37 -16.88
CA GLY A 4 -2.94 -2.66 -16.57
C GLY A 4 -2.46 -3.14 -15.21
N CYS A 5 -1.20 -3.57 -15.15
CA CYS A 5 -0.54 -3.95 -13.91
C CYS A 5 -0.91 -2.88 -12.88
N LYS A 6 -1.58 -3.27 -11.79
CA LYS A 6 -1.79 -2.39 -10.64
C LYS A 6 -0.40 -2.16 -10.05
N VAL A 7 0.34 -1.22 -10.62
CA VAL A 7 1.69 -0.90 -10.18
C VAL A 7 1.56 -0.44 -8.73
N LEU A 8 2.35 -1.05 -7.85
CA LEU A 8 2.46 -0.59 -6.48
C LEU A 8 2.90 0.87 -6.51
N SER A 9 2.37 1.69 -5.60
CA SER A 9 2.91 3.05 -5.43
C SER A 9 4.36 2.91 -4.96
N ASP A 10 5.21 3.86 -5.34
CA ASP A 10 6.64 3.85 -4.99
C ASP A 10 6.87 3.62 -3.49
N ASP A 11 6.10 4.32 -2.65
CA ASP A 11 6.14 4.16 -1.19
C ASP A 11 5.79 2.74 -0.74
N HIS A 12 4.85 2.08 -1.41
CA HIS A 12 4.46 0.71 -1.07
C HIS A 12 5.53 -0.29 -1.47
N ALA A 13 6.11 -0.13 -2.67
CA ALA A 13 7.23 -0.96 -3.11
C ALA A 13 8.44 -0.79 -2.17
N ARG A 14 8.74 0.44 -1.77
CA ARG A 14 9.83 0.75 -0.83
C ARG A 14 9.63 0.11 0.53
N ALA A 15 8.42 0.18 1.09
CA ALA A 15 8.12 -0.43 2.38
C ALA A 15 8.22 -1.97 2.34
N LEU A 16 7.76 -2.60 1.24
CA LEU A 16 7.93 -4.05 1.03
C LEU A 16 9.40 -4.46 0.91
N ILE A 17 10.21 -3.67 0.20
CA ILE A 17 11.65 -3.91 0.10
C ILE A 17 12.33 -3.77 1.48
N LYS A 18 11.96 -2.75 2.26
CA LYS A 18 12.46 -2.54 3.62
C LYS A 18 12.13 -3.73 4.53
N GLN A 19 10.90 -4.25 4.45
CA GLN A 19 10.49 -5.45 5.21
C GLN A 19 11.31 -6.68 4.80
N ALA A 20 11.48 -6.90 3.49
CA ALA A 20 12.26 -8.04 2.98
C ALA A 20 13.73 -7.99 3.45
N ILE A 21 14.34 -6.81 3.45
CA ILE A 21 15.69 -6.60 4.00
C ILE A 21 15.72 -6.95 5.49
N GLY A 22 14.78 -6.44 6.28
CA GLY A 22 14.67 -6.75 7.71
C GLY A 22 14.60 -8.26 7.97
N ILE A 23 13.78 -8.99 7.23
CA ILE A 23 13.63 -10.45 7.34
C ILE A 23 14.94 -11.16 6.96
N VAL A 24 15.57 -10.79 5.84
CA VAL A 24 16.80 -11.44 5.35
C VAL A 24 17.97 -11.25 6.33
N PHE A 25 18.08 -10.09 6.94
CA PHE A 25 19.15 -9.78 7.90
C PHE A 25 18.79 -10.08 9.36
N GLY A 26 17.57 -10.54 9.64
CA GLY A 26 17.09 -10.81 11.01
C GLY A 26 16.93 -9.55 11.87
N ASP A 27 16.75 -8.39 11.26
CA ASP A 27 16.54 -7.13 11.98
C ASP A 27 15.03 -6.89 12.22
N ALA A 28 14.58 -7.36 13.39
CA ALA A 28 13.20 -7.24 13.83
C ALA A 28 12.72 -5.79 13.97
N ARG A 29 13.63 -4.83 14.19
CA ARG A 29 13.26 -3.41 14.26
C ARG A 29 12.94 -2.90 12.86
N VAL A 30 13.79 -3.20 11.88
CA VAL A 30 13.56 -2.81 10.48
C VAL A 30 12.29 -3.46 9.93
N GLU A 31 12.04 -4.74 10.26
CA GLU A 31 10.81 -5.43 9.89
C GLU A 31 9.57 -4.77 10.51
N ALA A 32 9.60 -4.45 11.80
CA ALA A 32 8.48 -3.80 12.49
C ALA A 32 8.20 -2.40 11.93
N GLU A 33 9.23 -1.59 11.68
CA GLU A 33 9.08 -0.28 11.05
C GLU A 33 8.44 -0.39 9.67
N ALA A 34 8.92 -1.32 8.83
CA ALA A 34 8.36 -1.55 7.50
C ALA A 34 6.90 -2.02 7.55
N THR A 35 6.56 -2.87 8.51
CA THR A 35 5.19 -3.36 8.71
C THR A 35 4.23 -2.20 9.03
N VAL A 36 4.65 -1.26 9.88
CA VAL A 36 3.87 -0.05 10.19
C VAL A 36 3.70 0.83 8.95
N GLU A 37 4.75 1.03 8.16
CA GLU A 37 4.70 1.79 6.91
C GLU A 37 3.70 1.18 5.90
N ILE A 38 3.71 -0.14 5.74
CA ILE A 38 2.77 -0.87 4.86
C ILE A 38 1.34 -0.68 5.35
N ALA A 39 1.08 -0.90 6.65
CA ALA A 39 -0.26 -0.75 7.22
C ALA A 39 -0.83 0.67 7.02
N ALA A 40 0.01 1.70 7.15
CA ALA A 40 -0.41 3.09 6.89
C ALA A 40 -0.78 3.32 5.43
N ILE A 41 0.03 2.81 4.48
CA ILE A 41 -0.23 2.93 3.04
C ILE A 41 -1.52 2.21 2.66
N GLU A 42 -1.73 1.01 3.19
CA GLU A 42 -2.94 0.23 2.94
C GLU A 42 -4.20 0.89 3.52
N ALA A 43 -4.10 1.49 4.71
CA ALA A 43 -5.20 2.26 5.31
C ALA A 43 -5.58 3.47 4.45
N VAL A 44 -4.59 4.19 3.89
CA VAL A 44 -4.84 5.30 2.96
C VAL A 44 -5.47 4.81 1.66
N ARG A 45 -5.00 3.68 1.11
CA ARG A 45 -5.59 3.07 -0.09
C ARG A 45 -7.03 2.62 0.15
N ALA A 46 -7.33 2.03 1.29
CA ALA A 46 -8.68 1.62 1.67
C ALA A 46 -9.63 2.82 1.69
N GLN A 47 -9.22 3.93 2.30
CA GLN A 47 -10.00 5.17 2.34
C GLN A 47 -10.17 5.82 0.96
N ALA A 48 -9.12 5.82 0.13
CA ALA A 48 -9.19 6.34 -1.23
C ALA A 48 -10.18 5.56 -2.10
N THR A 49 -10.28 4.24 -1.88
CA THR A 49 -11.20 3.35 -2.60
C THR A 49 -12.64 3.49 -2.11
N GLN A 50 -12.84 3.95 -0.86
CA GLN A 50 -14.16 4.17 -0.25
C GLN A 50 -14.82 5.50 -0.62
N LYS A 51 -14.18 6.39 -1.40
CA LYS A 51 -14.85 7.61 -1.87
C LYS A 51 -16.15 7.22 -2.60
N PRO A 52 -17.34 7.60 -2.08
CA PRO A 52 -18.59 7.20 -2.68
C PRO A 52 -18.63 7.76 -4.10
N LYS A 53 -18.87 6.89 -5.08
CA LYS A 53 -19.27 7.29 -6.43
C LYS A 53 -20.38 8.32 -6.24
N ARG A 54 -20.09 9.59 -6.55
CA ARG A 54 -21.10 10.65 -6.63
C ARG A 54 -22.21 10.11 -7.53
N ILE A 55 -23.32 9.75 -6.92
CA ILE A 55 -24.54 9.40 -7.63
C ILE A 55 -24.97 10.73 -8.25
N ARG A 56 -24.72 10.92 -9.55
CA ARG A 56 -25.34 12.04 -10.27
C ARG A 56 -26.84 11.77 -10.24
N PRO A 57 -27.68 12.68 -9.71
CA PRO A 57 -29.11 12.52 -9.87
C PRO A 57 -29.43 12.55 -11.38
N PRO A 58 -30.31 11.67 -11.87
CA PRO A 58 -30.83 11.80 -13.23
C PRO A 58 -31.63 13.10 -13.35
N ALA A 59 -31.54 13.70 -14.54
CA ALA A 59 -32.15 14.98 -14.92
C ALA A 59 -33.68 14.96 -14.89
#